data_AF-A0A815ACP0-F1
#
_entry.id   AF-A0A815ACP0-F1
#
_cell.length_a   1.000
_cell.length_b   1.000
_cell.length_c   1.000
_cell.angle_alpha   90.00
_cell.angle_beta   90.00
_cell.angle_gamma   90.00
#
_symmetry.space_group_name_H-M   'P 1'
#
loop_
_entity.id
_entity.type
_entity.pdbx_description
1 polymer ?
#
loop_
_entity_poly.entity_id
_entity_poly.type
_entity_poly.pdbx_seq_one_letter_code
_entity_poly.pdbx_strand_id
1 'polypeptide(L)'
;MLSYTQLREVQSVEASDDSTVDDCENELSEYDTRIETLKEQKSNSENNKADPAGNPIQSVHSAKFSLIDQYSSQRLKLKRRYRLLLTQTPFTKC
;
A
#
# COMPACT_ATOMS: atom_id res chain seq x y z
N MET A 1 -18.70 35.65 -20.44
CA MET A 1 -17.26 35.74 -20.13
C MET A 1 -16.96 37.16 -19.67
N LEU A 2 -16.88 37.38 -18.36
CA LEU A 2 -16.25 38.58 -17.74
C LEU A 2 -15.65 38.10 -16.40
N SER A 3 -14.44 38.57 -16.11
CA SER A 3 -13.36 37.84 -15.41
C SER A 3 -12.82 38.54 -14.15
N TYR A 4 -12.44 37.72 -13.16
CA TYR A 4 -11.29 37.85 -12.23
C TYR A 4 -10.95 39.26 -11.69
N THR A 5 -11.84 39.88 -10.90
CA THR A 5 -11.53 41.13 -10.17
C THR A 5 -11.88 41.11 -8.68
N GLN A 6 -12.22 39.96 -8.09
CA GLN A 6 -12.65 39.89 -6.68
C GLN A 6 -11.60 39.38 -5.69
N LEU A 7 -10.31 39.43 -6.04
CA LEU A 7 -9.22 39.05 -5.13
C LEU A 7 -8.23 40.20 -4.95
N ARG A 8 -8.58 41.15 -4.08
CA ARG A 8 -7.63 42.09 -3.46
C ARG A 8 -8.14 42.51 -2.10
N GLU A 9 -7.40 42.11 -1.08
CA GLU A 9 -7.30 42.69 0.27
C GLU A 9 -6.34 41.76 1.03
N VAL A 10 -5.23 42.11 1.68
CA VAL A 10 -4.54 43.36 2.05
C VAL A 10 -3.08 42.94 2.33
N GLN A 11 -2.08 43.67 1.80
CA GLN A 11 -0.74 43.78 2.42
C GLN A 11 -0.91 44.72 3.61
N SER A 12 -0.48 44.43 4.83
CA SER A 12 0.91 44.41 5.32
C SER A 12 0.84 44.30 6.85
N VAL A 13 1.91 43.84 7.52
CA VAL A 13 2.65 44.51 8.61
C VAL A 13 3.76 43.53 9.07
N GLU A 14 4.91 44.13 9.38
CA GLU A 14 6.25 43.56 9.44
C GLU A 14 6.63 42.84 10.73
N ALA A 15 7.81 42.23 10.65
CA ALA A 15 8.48 41.33 11.59
C ALA A 15 8.97 41.97 12.89
N SER A 16 9.10 41.15 13.93
CA SER A 16 9.98 41.37 15.08
C SER A 16 10.44 40.02 15.65
N ASP A 17 11.74 39.75 15.46
CA ASP A 17 12.74 39.14 16.34
C ASP A 17 12.59 37.72 16.97
N ASP A 18 13.59 36.89 16.61
CA ASP A 18 14.50 36.13 17.50
C ASP A 18 13.98 34.91 18.30
N SER A 19 14.05 33.71 17.70
CA SER A 19 14.56 32.44 18.29
C SER A 19 14.18 31.24 17.41
N THR A 20 15.04 30.77 16.50
CA THR A 20 14.75 29.54 15.71
C THR A 20 16.02 28.75 15.41
N VAL A 21 16.63 28.13 16.42
CA VAL A 21 17.66 27.09 16.19
C VAL A 21 17.30 25.77 16.86
N ASP A 22 16.26 25.71 17.70
CA ASP A 22 15.88 24.50 18.45
C ASP A 22 14.84 23.60 17.75
N ASP A 23 14.31 24.00 16.59
CA ASP A 23 13.24 23.22 15.92
C ASP A 23 13.77 22.03 15.09
N CYS A 24 15.05 22.02 14.72
CA CYS A 24 15.62 21.02 13.80
C CYS A 24 16.00 19.69 14.45
N GLU A 25 16.39 19.71 15.74
CA GLU A 25 16.82 18.48 16.44
C GLU A 25 15.64 17.64 16.92
N ASN A 26 14.51 18.30 17.25
CA ASN A 26 13.30 17.63 17.67
C ASN A 26 12.65 16.83 16.51
N GLU A 27 12.67 17.42 15.30
CA GLU A 27 12.20 16.78 14.07
C GLU A 27 12.99 15.50 13.75
N LEU A 28 14.32 15.52 13.86
CA LEU A 28 15.15 14.33 13.57
C LEU A 28 14.84 13.17 14.53
N SER A 29 14.61 13.46 15.81
CA SER A 29 14.24 12.44 16.80
C SER A 29 12.85 11.83 16.55
N GLU A 30 11.92 12.61 15.99
CA GLU A 30 10.60 12.13 15.59
C GLU A 30 10.68 11.16 14.40
N TYR A 31 11.55 11.44 13.42
CA TYR A 31 11.74 10.53 12.29
C TYR A 31 12.36 9.19 12.70
N ASP A 32 13.34 9.20 13.60
CA ASP A 32 13.98 7.98 14.08
C ASP A 32 12.99 7.08 14.83
N THR A 33 12.20 7.67 15.73
CA THR A 33 11.13 6.95 16.46
C THR A 33 10.03 6.45 15.51
N ARG A 34 9.68 7.22 14.47
CA ARG A 34 8.75 6.80 13.41
C ARG A 34 9.29 5.63 12.59
N ILE A 35 10.59 5.61 12.29
CA ILE A 35 11.22 4.50 11.57
C ILE A 35 11.24 3.24 12.44
N GLU A 36 11.53 3.35 13.73
CA GLU A 36 11.52 2.21 14.66
C GLU A 36 10.13 1.60 14.82
N THR A 37 9.10 2.44 15.02
CA THR A 37 7.71 1.98 15.13
C THR A 37 7.22 1.31 13.83
N LEU A 38 7.59 1.84 12.66
CA LEU A 38 7.27 1.21 11.37
C LEU A 38 7.98 -0.14 11.18
N LYS A 39 9.23 -0.28 11.65
CA LYS A 39 9.96 -1.56 11.64
C LYS A 39 9.30 -2.59 12.55
N GLU A 40 8.83 -2.18 13.72
CA GLU A 40 8.14 -3.05 14.67
C GLU A 40 6.75 -3.48 14.19
N GLN A 41 5.97 -2.56 13.60
CA GLN A 41 4.69 -2.90 12.98
C GLN A 41 4.87 -3.89 11.82
N LYS A 42 5.93 -3.73 11.03
CA LYS A 42 6.26 -4.63 9.93
C LYS A 42 6.66 -6.02 10.43
N SER A 43 7.48 -6.11 11.48
CA SER A 43 7.92 -7.41 12.02
C SER A 43 6.76 -8.20 12.67
N ASN A 44 5.79 -7.51 13.28
CA ASN A 44 4.60 -8.14 13.85
C ASN A 44 3.63 -8.70 12.78
N SER A 45 3.55 -8.07 11.60
CA SER A 45 2.79 -8.60 10.46
C SER A 45 3.53 -9.73 9.72
N GLU A 46 4.86 -9.74 9.72
CA GLU A 46 5.67 -10.68 8.93
C GLU A 46 6.02 -11.99 9.69
N ASN A 47 5.89 -12.03 11.02
CA ASN A 47 6.35 -13.17 11.82
C ASN A 47 5.28 -14.19 12.22
N ASN A 48 4.00 -13.90 12.03
CA ASN A 48 2.91 -14.85 12.29
C ASN A 48 2.57 -15.62 11.01
N LYS A 49 3.29 -16.73 10.78
CA LYS A 49 3.10 -17.57 9.58
C LYS A 49 1.79 -18.36 9.60
N ALA A 50 1.16 -18.47 10.75
CA ALA A 50 -0.07 -19.21 10.96
C ALA A 50 -1.08 -18.38 11.77
N ASP A 51 -2.36 -18.53 11.40
CA ASP A 51 -3.53 -18.08 12.14
C ASP A 51 -3.61 -18.82 13.50
N PRO A 52 -4.26 -18.30 14.55
CA PRO A 52 -4.58 -19.02 15.79
C PRO A 52 -5.15 -20.43 15.61
N ALA A 53 -5.83 -20.72 14.50
CA ALA A 53 -6.30 -22.06 14.16
C ALA A 53 -5.22 -22.98 13.52
N GLY A 54 -3.99 -22.50 13.36
CA GLY A 54 -2.87 -23.21 12.73
C GLY A 54 -2.85 -23.16 11.20
N ASN A 55 -3.80 -22.44 10.57
CA ASN A 55 -3.86 -22.31 9.11
C ASN A 55 -2.84 -21.29 8.60
N PRO A 56 -2.20 -21.52 7.44
CA PRO A 56 -1.30 -20.53 6.86
C PRO A 56 -2.08 -19.25 6.52
N ILE A 57 -1.55 -18.10 6.94
CA ILE A 57 -2.17 -16.81 6.64
C ILE A 57 -1.99 -16.50 5.16
N GLN A 58 -3.10 -16.23 4.47
CA GLN A 58 -3.07 -15.79 3.07
C GLN A 58 -2.85 -14.28 3.03
N SER A 59 -2.04 -13.82 2.07
CA SER A 59 -1.86 -12.38 1.85
C SER A 59 -3.21 -11.73 1.52
N VAL A 60 -3.53 -10.65 2.22
CA VAL A 60 -4.77 -9.87 1.98
C VAL A 60 -4.77 -9.24 0.58
N HIS A 61 -3.59 -8.93 0.05
CA HIS A 61 -3.44 -8.37 -1.29
C HIS A 61 -3.47 -9.46 -2.36
N SER A 62 -4.18 -9.17 -3.46
CA SER A 62 -4.17 -10.03 -4.64
C SER A 62 -2.79 -10.07 -5.29
N ALA A 63 -2.44 -11.21 -5.90
CA ALA A 63 -1.22 -11.32 -6.68
C ALA A 63 -1.15 -10.25 -7.79
N LYS A 64 0.00 -9.59 -7.90
CA LYS A 64 0.22 -8.54 -8.92
C LYS A 64 0.28 -9.14 -10.32
N PHE A 65 -0.30 -8.43 -11.30
CA PHE A 65 -0.19 -8.82 -12.70
C PHE A 65 1.23 -8.56 -13.21
N SER A 66 1.78 -9.53 -13.95
CA SER A 66 3.05 -9.39 -14.66
C SER A 66 2.82 -9.48 -16.16
N LEU A 67 3.51 -8.65 -16.95
CA LEU A 67 3.28 -8.56 -18.39
C LEU A 67 3.61 -9.85 -19.14
N ILE A 68 4.70 -10.52 -18.75
CA ILE A 68 5.21 -11.71 -19.47
C ILE A 68 4.66 -13.01 -18.89
N ASP A 69 4.27 -13.04 -17.62
CA ASP A 69 3.74 -14.20 -16.88
C ASP A 69 4.17 -15.58 -17.43
N GLN A 70 5.46 -15.90 -17.21
CA GLN A 70 6.11 -17.13 -17.67
C GLN A 70 5.38 -18.41 -17.23
N TYR A 71 4.67 -18.37 -16.11
CA TYR A 71 3.99 -19.53 -15.52
C TYR A 71 2.50 -19.60 -15.85
N SER A 72 2.00 -18.72 -16.73
CA SER A 72 0.60 -18.70 -17.20
C SER A 72 0.11 -20.07 -17.67
N SER A 73 0.89 -20.75 -18.50
CA SER A 73 0.57 -22.09 -19.04
C SER A 73 0.47 -23.16 -17.96
N GLN A 74 1.42 -23.18 -17.01
CA GLN A 74 1.41 -24.12 -15.89
C GLN A 74 0.21 -23.86 -14.97
N ARG A 75 -0.07 -22.60 -14.66
CA ARG A 75 -1.20 -22.18 -13.84
C ARG A 75 -2.53 -22.58 -14.48
N LEU A 76 -2.67 -22.43 -15.79
CA LEU A 76 -3.89 -22.82 -16.50
C LEU A 76 -4.09 -24.35 -16.51
N LYS A 77 -3.01 -25.14 -16.69
CA LYS A 77 -3.07 -26.61 -16.58
C LYS A 77 -3.51 -27.05 -15.18
N LEU A 78 -2.96 -26.45 -14.13
CA LEU A 78 -3.37 -26.73 -12.74
C LEU A 78 -4.84 -26.39 -12.51
N LYS A 79 -5.26 -25.18 -12.89
CA LYS A 79 -6.67 -24.76 -12.77
C LYS A 79 -7.62 -25.71 -13.49
N ARG A 80 -7.24 -26.22 -14.67
CA ARG A 80 -8.03 -27.21 -15.41
C ARG A 80 -8.09 -28.57 -14.72
N ARG A 81 -6.97 -29.09 -14.21
CA ARG A 81 -6.92 -30.39 -13.52
C ARG A 81 -7.83 -30.43 -12.29
N TYR A 82 -7.81 -29.36 -11.51
CA TYR A 82 -8.61 -29.24 -10.29
C TYR A 82 -9.99 -28.61 -10.51
N ARG A 83 -10.42 -28.44 -11.77
CA ARG A 83 -11.73 -27.84 -12.14
C ARG A 83 -12.00 -26.49 -11.48
N LEU A 84 -10.95 -25.68 -11.29
CA LEU A 84 -11.00 -24.35 -10.69
C LEU A 84 -11.21 -23.23 -11.74
N LEU A 85 -11.43 -23.60 -13.00
CA LEU A 85 -11.66 -22.64 -14.07
C LEU A 85 -13.17 -22.40 -14.23
N LEU A 86 -13.63 -21.19 -13.90
CA LEU A 86 -15.04 -20.78 -13.91
C LEU A 86 -15.75 -21.01 -15.27
N THR A 87 -14.99 -21.06 -16.37
CA THR A 87 -15.52 -21.22 -17.72
C THR A 87 -15.64 -22.67 -18.18
N GLN A 88 -15.32 -23.65 -17.31
CA GLN A 88 -15.62 -25.05 -17.62
C GLN A 88 -17.12 -25.30 -17.46
N THR A 89 -17.88 -25.09 -18.54
CA THR A 89 -19.20 -25.72 -18.66
C THR A 89 -19.00 -27.23 -18.78
N PRO A 90 -19.91 -28.08 -18.25
CA PRO A 90 -19.83 -29.51 -18.52
C PRO A 90 -19.79 -29.73 -20.02
N PHE A 91 -18.90 -30.60 -20.50
CA PHE A 91 -18.95 -31.06 -21.88
C PHE A 91 -20.30 -31.75 -22.09
N THR A 92 -21.24 -31.08 -22.75
CA THR A 92 -22.43 -31.71 -23.30
C THR A 92 -21.95 -32.65 -24.39
N LYS A 93 -21.91 -33.95 -24.11
CA LYS A 93 -21.70 -34.96 -25.16
C LYS A 93 -22.96 -34.98 -26.01
N CYS A 94 -22.79 -34.85 -27.33
CA CYS A 94 -23.85 -35.10 -28.31
C CYS A 94 -24.20 -36.58 -28.33
#